data_AF-A0A3G2R919-F1
#
_entry.id   AF-A0A3G2R919-F1
#
_cell.length_a   1.000
_cell.length_b   1.000
_cell.length_c   1.000
_cell.angle_alpha   90.00
_cell.angle_beta   90.00
_cell.angle_gamma   90.00
#
_symmetry.space_group_name_H-M   'P 1'
#
loop_
_entity.id
_entity.type
_entity.pdbx_description
1 polymer ?
#
loop_
_entity_poly.entity_id
_entity_poly.type
_entity_poly.pdbx_seq_one_letter_code
_entity_poly.pdbx_strand_id
1 'polypeptide(L)'
;MSIHSEGGRNMKLINQAPKKMKNLIMPLIILVLFFSLLYVNIFGGKETSIKHTVDGVFLEASGIIENNTVVVSSEVPGNIAKLYVKEGDTVVKGQEIAKIDDTLLQKQFLQAQDGAKLAETKLDSVKVALENLKIQNQNQITQAYNAYMAAKAYYEKVKLGPRPQEIRQAENMVAQTESAFQNAQENLSRVEFLLKEGAVAKQKYDEIKTAYDAAKA
;
A
#
# COMPACT_ATOMS: atom_id res chain seq x y z
N MET A 1 -124.70 17.60 53.66
CA MET A 1 -125.30 18.48 52.65
C MET A 1 -124.43 18.40 51.39
N SER A 2 -124.86 17.93 50.22
CA SER A 2 -126.14 18.14 49.48
C SER A 2 -126.25 19.61 49.06
N ILE A 3 -126.43 20.05 47.79
CA ILE A 3 -126.87 19.50 46.47
C ILE A 3 -126.08 20.23 45.34
N HIS A 4 -126.13 20.01 44.01
CA HIS A 4 -126.95 19.27 43.00
C HIS A 4 -126.03 18.31 42.18
N SER A 5 -126.40 17.41 41.24
CA SER A 5 -127.62 17.06 40.44
C SER A 5 -127.79 17.69 39.02
N GLU A 6 -128.24 16.84 38.07
CA GLU A 6 -128.54 17.02 36.62
C GLU A 6 -127.37 17.36 35.66
N GLY A 7 -127.29 16.91 34.40
CA GLY A 7 -128.08 16.02 33.52
C GLY A 7 -127.37 15.95 32.13
N GLY A 8 -127.71 15.17 31.09
CA GLY A 8 -128.72 14.12 30.90
C GLY A 8 -129.24 14.07 29.44
N ARG A 9 -128.88 13.03 28.64
CA ARG A 9 -129.68 12.49 27.50
C ARG A 9 -129.09 11.23 26.83
N ASN A 10 -129.97 10.45 26.18
CA ASN A 10 -129.70 9.14 25.55
C ASN A 10 -130.06 9.14 24.06
N MET A 11 -129.38 8.33 23.23
CA MET A 11 -129.93 7.47 22.15
C MET A 11 -128.79 6.58 21.59
N LYS A 12 -128.91 5.25 21.36
CA LYS A 12 -129.85 4.45 20.52
C LYS A 12 -129.79 4.84 19.02
N LEU A 13 -129.74 3.95 18.04
CA LEU A 13 -129.63 2.47 17.95
C LEU A 13 -129.43 2.08 16.44
N ILE A 14 -129.13 0.80 16.12
CA ILE A 14 -129.33 0.16 14.78
C ILE A 14 -128.33 0.67 13.68
N ASN A 15 -127.89 -0.05 12.63
CA ASN A 15 -128.38 -1.26 11.93
C ASN A 15 -127.27 -2.28 11.53
N GLN A 16 -127.66 -3.39 10.87
CA GLN A 16 -126.80 -4.51 10.45
C GLN A 16 -126.68 -4.68 8.91
N ALA A 17 -125.70 -5.50 8.48
CA ALA A 17 -125.63 -6.23 7.19
C ALA A 17 -125.36 -5.40 5.90
N PRO A 18 -124.91 -6.01 4.76
CA PRO A 18 -124.80 -7.45 4.47
C PRO A 18 -123.40 -8.00 4.07
N LYS A 19 -123.26 -9.32 4.23
CA LYS A 19 -122.03 -10.14 4.13
C LYS A 19 -121.57 -10.46 2.69
N LYS A 20 -121.62 -9.50 1.74
CA LYS A 20 -121.28 -9.74 0.31
C LYS A 20 -120.12 -8.92 -0.30
N MET A 21 -119.60 -7.88 0.35
CA MET A 21 -118.53 -7.03 -0.23
C MET A 21 -117.09 -7.57 -0.11
N LYS A 22 -116.82 -8.56 0.77
CA LYS A 22 -115.44 -8.99 1.09
C LYS A 22 -114.62 -9.46 -0.12
N ASN A 23 -115.29 -10.03 -1.14
CA ASN A 23 -114.62 -10.60 -2.31
C ASN A 23 -114.21 -9.55 -3.36
N LEU A 24 -114.75 -8.32 -3.27
CA LEU A 24 -114.41 -7.22 -4.20
C LEU A 24 -113.39 -6.23 -3.58
N ILE A 25 -113.33 -6.15 -2.25
CA ILE A 25 -112.38 -5.30 -1.52
C ILE A 25 -110.94 -5.79 -1.68
N MET A 26 -110.72 -7.11 -1.72
CA MET A 26 -109.38 -7.71 -1.79
C MET A 26 -108.56 -7.29 -3.03
N PRO A 27 -109.07 -7.39 -4.28
CA PRO A 27 -108.33 -6.91 -5.46
C PRO A 27 -108.14 -5.38 -5.46
N LEU A 28 -109.06 -4.60 -4.87
CA LEU A 28 -108.92 -3.14 -4.76
C LEU A 28 -107.70 -2.75 -3.90
N ILE A 29 -107.52 -3.41 -2.74
CA ILE A 29 -106.37 -3.19 -1.85
C ILE A 29 -105.05 -3.55 -2.55
N ILE A 30 -105.03 -4.66 -3.29
CA ILE A 30 -103.85 -5.07 -4.07
C ILE A 30 -103.51 -4.03 -5.14
N LEU A 31 -104.51 -3.49 -5.84
CA LEU A 31 -104.30 -2.47 -6.87
C LEU A 31 -103.80 -1.14 -6.28
N VAL A 32 -104.30 -0.72 -5.11
CA VAL A 32 -103.81 0.46 -4.38
C VAL A 32 -102.37 0.26 -3.90
N LEU A 33 -102.03 -0.92 -3.35
CA LEU A 33 -100.65 -1.25 -2.99
C LEU A 33 -99.72 -1.26 -4.20
N PHE A 34 -100.16 -1.80 -5.33
CA PHE A 34 -99.38 -1.82 -6.57
C PHE A 34 -99.12 -0.40 -7.10
N PHE A 35 -100.14 0.46 -7.11
CA PHE A 35 -99.97 1.88 -7.47
C PHE A 35 -99.08 2.65 -6.50
N SER A 36 -99.14 2.36 -5.19
CA SER A 36 -98.24 2.95 -4.20
C SER A 36 -96.77 2.55 -4.44
N LEU A 37 -96.51 1.26 -4.71
CA LEU A 37 -95.18 0.75 -5.06
C LEU A 37 -94.66 1.35 -6.38
N LEU A 38 -95.53 1.49 -7.38
CA LEU A 38 -95.20 2.13 -8.65
C LEU A 38 -94.88 3.62 -8.47
N TYR A 39 -95.65 4.33 -7.63
CA TYR A 39 -95.45 5.74 -7.33
C TYR A 39 -94.12 5.98 -6.62
N VAL A 40 -93.77 5.15 -5.63
CA VAL A 40 -92.46 5.22 -4.94
C VAL A 40 -91.30 4.91 -5.89
N ASN A 41 -91.49 4.09 -6.93
CA ASN A 41 -90.43 3.81 -7.93
C ASN A 41 -90.27 4.95 -8.95
N ILE A 42 -91.37 5.55 -9.40
CA ILE A 42 -91.36 6.60 -10.44
C ILE A 42 -91.07 8.00 -9.86
N PHE A 43 -91.59 8.31 -8.66
CA PHE A 43 -91.44 9.61 -8.01
C PHE A 43 -90.51 9.59 -6.78
N GLY A 44 -89.97 8.42 -6.40
CA GLY A 44 -88.90 8.32 -5.42
C GLY A 44 -87.61 8.90 -6.01
N GLY A 45 -87.32 10.16 -5.66
CA GLY A 45 -86.14 10.88 -6.15
C GLY A 45 -84.85 10.12 -5.88
N LYS A 46 -84.00 9.97 -6.90
CA LYS A 46 -82.64 9.46 -6.74
C LYS A 46 -81.78 10.53 -6.09
N GLU A 47 -81.75 10.57 -4.75
CA GLU A 47 -80.77 11.38 -4.02
C GLU A 47 -79.37 10.75 -4.14
N THR A 48 -78.75 10.96 -5.29
CA THR A 48 -77.30 10.83 -5.45
C THR A 48 -76.63 11.96 -4.68
N SER A 49 -75.64 11.63 -3.85
CA SER A 49 -74.92 12.56 -2.95
C SER A 49 -74.02 13.56 -3.69
N ILE A 50 -74.61 14.46 -4.48
CA ILE A 50 -73.93 15.56 -5.17
C ILE A 50 -74.54 16.87 -4.65
N LYS A 51 -73.82 17.55 -3.75
CA LYS A 51 -74.20 18.89 -3.29
C LYS A 51 -73.70 19.93 -4.29
N HIS A 52 -74.62 20.64 -4.93
CA HIS A 52 -74.30 21.79 -5.78
C HIS A 52 -74.36 23.09 -4.96
N THR A 53 -73.32 23.91 -5.10
CA THR A 53 -73.31 25.32 -4.69
C THR A 53 -72.61 26.16 -5.75
N VAL A 54 -72.94 27.44 -5.80
CA VAL A 54 -72.55 28.34 -6.91
C VAL A 54 -71.20 28.98 -6.62
N ASP A 55 -70.13 28.42 -7.18
CA ASP A 55 -69.05 29.14 -7.88
C ASP A 55 -67.88 28.20 -8.22
N GLY A 56 -67.66 27.95 -9.52
CA GLY A 56 -66.51 27.21 -10.05
C GLY A 56 -66.63 25.67 -9.99
N VAL A 57 -66.26 25.00 -11.09
CA VAL A 57 -66.07 23.54 -11.11
C VAL A 57 -64.61 23.24 -10.77
N PHE A 58 -64.37 22.84 -9.51
CA PHE A 58 -63.08 22.32 -9.10
C PHE A 58 -62.87 20.90 -9.66
N LEU A 59 -62.00 20.79 -10.67
CA LEU A 59 -61.49 19.52 -11.15
C LEU A 59 -60.39 19.03 -10.19
N GLU A 60 -60.76 18.21 -9.20
CA GLU A 60 -59.80 17.53 -8.31
C GLU A 60 -59.02 16.44 -9.08
N ALA A 61 -58.00 16.87 -9.83
CA ALA A 61 -57.07 16.00 -10.53
C ALA A 61 -56.10 15.33 -9.54
N SER A 62 -56.56 14.27 -8.87
CA SER A 62 -55.71 13.43 -8.02
C SER A 62 -54.66 12.70 -8.87
N GLY A 63 -53.42 13.18 -8.81
CA GLY A 63 -52.25 12.60 -9.48
C GLY A 63 -51.15 12.26 -8.48
N ILE A 64 -50.52 11.10 -8.63
CA ILE A 64 -49.35 10.71 -7.85
C ILE A 64 -48.10 11.25 -8.56
N ILE A 65 -47.36 12.15 -7.90
CA ILE A 65 -46.03 12.57 -8.36
C ILE A 65 -45.01 11.56 -7.82
N GLU A 66 -44.60 10.61 -8.67
CA GLU A 66 -43.56 9.63 -8.33
C GLU A 66 -42.17 10.28 -8.37
N ASN A 67 -41.66 10.66 -7.19
CA ASN A 67 -40.40 11.38 -7.05
C ASN A 67 -39.23 10.45 -6.70
N ASN A 68 -38.39 10.13 -7.68
CA ASN A 68 -37.17 9.34 -7.50
C ASN A 68 -36.06 10.15 -6.79
N THR A 69 -36.19 10.30 -5.47
CA THR A 69 -35.29 11.10 -4.64
C THR A 69 -33.97 10.36 -4.39
N VAL A 70 -32.84 10.96 -4.80
CA VAL A 70 -31.49 10.49 -4.46
C VAL A 70 -30.90 11.39 -3.37
N VAL A 71 -30.59 10.79 -2.22
CA VAL A 71 -29.85 11.49 -1.15
C VAL A 71 -28.38 11.58 -1.56
N VAL A 72 -27.85 12.79 -1.67
CA VAL A 72 -26.42 13.03 -1.91
C VAL A 72 -25.73 13.33 -0.59
N SER A 73 -24.82 12.45 -0.18
CA SER A 73 -23.96 12.61 0.99
C SER A 73 -22.50 12.76 0.58
N SER A 74 -21.67 13.31 1.48
CA SER A 74 -20.22 13.20 1.32
C SER A 74 -19.75 11.75 1.52
N GLU A 75 -18.69 11.38 0.82
CA GLU A 75 -17.90 10.17 1.09
C GLU A 75 -16.94 10.35 2.29
N VAL A 76 -16.50 11.59 2.55
CA VAL A 76 -15.57 11.92 3.64
C VAL A 76 -16.17 12.93 4.63
N PRO A 77 -16.01 12.74 5.96
CA PRO A 77 -16.48 13.72 6.94
C PRO A 77 -15.62 14.99 6.88
N GLY A 78 -16.25 16.15 6.76
CA GLY A 78 -15.57 17.45 6.68
C GLY A 78 -16.53 18.63 6.58
N ASN A 79 -15.98 19.85 6.65
CA ASN A 79 -16.76 21.09 6.53
C ASN A 79 -16.99 21.44 5.06
N ILE A 80 -18.14 22.01 4.72
CA ILE A 80 -18.37 22.57 3.37
C ILE A 80 -17.55 23.86 3.23
N ALA A 81 -16.55 23.84 2.35
CA ALA A 81 -15.74 25.01 2.02
C ALA A 81 -16.45 25.93 1.01
N LYS A 82 -17.30 25.36 0.14
CA LYS A 82 -18.11 26.12 -0.82
C LYS A 82 -19.36 25.35 -1.25
N LEU A 83 -20.48 26.06 -1.35
CA LEU A 83 -21.71 25.59 -2.00
C LEU A 83 -21.90 26.40 -3.28
N TYR A 84 -22.25 25.75 -4.39
CA TYR A 84 -22.36 26.39 -5.72
C TYR A 84 -23.80 26.48 -6.24
N VAL A 85 -24.72 25.74 -5.62
CA VAL A 85 -26.14 25.64 -6.01
C VAL A 85 -27.05 26.04 -4.84
N LYS A 86 -28.30 26.38 -5.14
CA LYS A 86 -29.34 26.77 -4.19
C LYS A 86 -30.55 25.83 -4.29
N GLU A 87 -31.42 25.92 -3.30
CA GLU A 87 -32.70 25.23 -3.31
C GLU A 87 -33.54 25.67 -4.54
N GLY A 88 -33.95 24.70 -5.36
CA GLY A 88 -34.66 24.94 -6.62
C GLY A 88 -33.79 24.98 -7.88
N ASP A 89 -32.46 24.97 -7.77
CA ASP A 89 -31.58 24.93 -8.96
C ASP A 89 -31.60 23.55 -9.64
N THR A 90 -31.83 23.53 -10.95
CA THR A 90 -31.69 22.31 -11.77
C THR A 90 -30.22 21.95 -11.96
N VAL A 91 -29.81 20.75 -11.52
CA VAL A 91 -28.44 20.24 -11.62
C VAL A 91 -28.32 19.08 -12.60
N VAL A 92 -27.15 18.93 -13.24
CA VAL A 92 -26.85 17.82 -14.17
C VAL A 92 -25.83 16.83 -13.57
N LYS A 93 -25.86 15.58 -14.04
CA LYS A 93 -24.94 14.53 -13.57
C LYS A 93 -23.48 14.92 -13.80
N GLY A 94 -22.69 14.96 -12.72
CA GLY A 94 -21.27 15.33 -12.74
C GLY A 94 -20.98 16.77 -12.28
N GLN A 95 -22.01 17.57 -11.99
CA GLN A 95 -21.86 18.93 -11.46
C GLN A 95 -21.53 18.93 -9.97
N GLU A 96 -20.33 19.40 -9.57
CA GLU A 96 -20.19 20.82 -9.16
C GLU A 96 -21.10 21.38 -8.04
N ILE A 97 -21.83 20.58 -7.24
CA ILE A 97 -22.80 21.14 -6.28
C ILE A 97 -22.16 21.76 -5.03
N ALA A 98 -21.11 21.13 -4.48
CA ALA A 98 -20.44 21.57 -3.26
C ALA A 98 -18.97 21.08 -3.21
N LYS A 99 -18.09 21.87 -2.60
CA LYS A 99 -16.73 21.50 -2.23
C LYS A 99 -16.58 21.44 -0.71
N ILE A 100 -15.88 20.41 -0.24
CA ILE A 100 -15.47 20.20 1.16
C ILE A 100 -14.06 20.75 1.39
N ASP A 101 -13.76 21.18 2.61
CA ASP A 101 -12.43 21.59 3.05
C ASP A 101 -11.46 20.39 3.02
N ASP A 102 -10.63 20.35 1.99
CA ASP A 102 -9.61 19.33 1.77
C ASP A 102 -8.24 19.71 2.36
N THR A 103 -8.10 20.83 3.08
CA THR A 103 -6.78 21.36 3.48
C THR A 103 -5.98 20.42 4.39
N LEU A 104 -6.64 19.59 5.21
CA LEU A 104 -5.98 18.54 6.00
C LEU A 104 -5.50 17.38 5.10
N LEU A 105 -6.35 16.93 4.17
CA LEU A 105 -6.03 15.84 3.24
C LEU A 105 -4.89 16.24 2.29
N GLN A 106 -4.88 17.48 1.80
CA GLN A 106 -3.79 18.01 0.98
C GLN A 106 -2.47 18.06 1.74
N LYS A 107 -2.48 18.47 3.03
CA LYS A 107 -1.28 18.43 3.89
C LYS A 107 -0.78 17.01 4.13
N GLN A 108 -1.69 16.06 4.39
CA GLN A 108 -1.35 14.64 4.56
C GLN A 108 -0.77 14.03 3.27
N PHE A 109 -1.36 14.36 2.11
CA PHE A 109 -0.86 13.94 0.80
C PHE A 109 0.54 14.50 0.51
N LEU A 110 0.77 15.79 0.74
CA LEU A 110 2.09 16.42 0.57
C LEU A 110 3.13 15.79 1.51
N GLN A 111 2.80 15.60 2.79
CA GLN A 111 3.68 14.93 3.76
C GLN A 111 4.00 13.48 3.35
N ALA A 112 3.03 12.74 2.81
CA ALA A 112 3.25 11.39 2.29
C ALA A 112 4.11 11.38 1.02
N GLN A 113 3.94 12.37 0.12
CA GLN A 113 4.74 12.55 -1.08
C GLN A 113 6.20 12.89 -0.74
N ASP A 114 6.44 13.82 0.19
CA ASP A 114 7.79 14.15 0.67
C ASP A 114 8.44 12.94 1.37
N GLY A 115 7.66 12.18 2.15
CA GLY A 115 8.12 10.92 2.76
C GLY A 115 8.53 9.86 1.73
N ALA A 116 7.75 9.69 0.66
CA ALA A 116 8.06 8.78 -0.45
C ALA A 116 9.33 9.24 -1.21
N LYS A 117 9.44 10.53 -1.51
CA LYS A 117 10.61 11.13 -2.17
C LYS A 117 11.89 11.01 -1.33
N LEU A 118 11.78 11.14 -0.01
CA LEU A 118 12.89 10.90 0.92
C LEU A 118 13.31 9.42 0.93
N ALA A 119 12.34 8.49 0.89
CA ALA A 119 12.62 7.06 0.81
C ALA A 119 13.28 6.66 -0.52
N GLU A 120 12.85 7.25 -1.64
CA GLU A 120 13.47 7.09 -2.97
C GLU A 120 14.91 7.63 -2.98
N THR A 121 15.11 8.86 -2.50
CA THR A 121 16.44 9.46 -2.34
C THR A 121 17.35 8.59 -1.46
N LYS A 122 16.79 7.99 -0.39
CA LYS A 122 17.53 7.08 0.48
C LYS A 122 17.90 5.78 -0.24
N LEU A 123 16.98 5.19 -1.01
CA LEU A 123 17.22 4.00 -1.83
C LEU A 123 18.36 4.24 -2.83
N ASP A 124 18.37 5.39 -3.51
CA ASP A 124 19.42 5.74 -4.47
C ASP A 124 20.78 5.96 -3.79
N SER A 125 20.82 6.59 -2.61
CA SER A 125 22.05 6.67 -1.81
C SER A 125 22.62 5.28 -1.45
N VAL A 126 21.75 4.28 -1.26
CA VAL A 126 22.15 2.89 -0.99
C VAL A 126 22.60 2.18 -2.27
N LYS A 127 21.94 2.38 -3.42
CA LYS A 127 22.42 1.88 -4.73
C LYS A 127 23.85 2.36 -5.02
N VAL A 128 24.10 3.67 -4.88
CA VAL A 128 25.43 4.27 -5.10
C VAL A 128 26.47 3.71 -4.12
N ALA A 129 26.11 3.53 -2.84
CA ALA A 129 26.99 2.89 -1.87
C ALA A 129 27.33 1.42 -2.23
N LEU A 130 26.37 0.66 -2.76
CA LEU A 130 26.58 -0.72 -3.21
C LEU A 130 27.48 -0.82 -4.44
N GLU A 131 27.34 0.08 -5.44
CA GLU A 131 28.26 0.10 -6.59
C GLU A 131 29.68 0.49 -6.17
N ASN A 132 29.84 1.48 -5.29
CA ASN A 132 31.15 1.84 -4.72
C ASN A 132 31.78 0.66 -3.95
N LEU A 133 30.99 -0.10 -3.19
CA LEU A 133 31.46 -1.30 -2.47
C LEU A 133 31.89 -2.41 -3.44
N LYS A 134 31.16 -2.65 -4.54
CA LYS A 134 31.60 -3.59 -5.59
C LYS A 134 32.94 -3.19 -6.19
N ILE A 135 33.13 -1.91 -6.51
CA ILE A 135 34.38 -1.37 -7.06
C ILE A 135 35.52 -1.54 -6.05
N GLN A 136 35.29 -1.24 -4.77
CA GLN A 136 36.27 -1.47 -3.70
C GLN A 136 36.66 -2.94 -3.57
N ASN A 137 35.70 -3.86 -3.54
CA ASN A 137 35.94 -5.31 -3.48
C ASN A 137 36.72 -5.80 -4.72
N GLN A 138 36.36 -5.33 -5.92
CA GLN A 138 37.08 -5.69 -7.15
C GLN A 138 38.52 -5.18 -7.14
N ASN A 139 38.76 -3.98 -6.61
CA ASN A 139 40.11 -3.44 -6.45
C ASN A 139 40.94 -4.25 -5.44
N GLN A 140 40.34 -4.68 -4.31
CA GLN A 140 41.00 -5.56 -3.34
C GLN A 140 41.36 -6.92 -3.96
N ILE A 141 40.45 -7.53 -4.74
CA ILE A 141 40.71 -8.79 -5.46
C ILE A 141 41.88 -8.62 -6.45
N THR A 142 41.89 -7.55 -7.24
CA THR A 142 42.97 -7.26 -8.19
C THR A 142 44.31 -7.03 -7.48
N GLN A 143 44.33 -6.32 -6.34
CA GLN A 143 45.53 -6.11 -5.53
C GLN A 143 46.05 -7.43 -4.93
N ALA A 144 45.17 -8.26 -4.36
CA ALA A 144 45.52 -9.56 -3.81
C ALA A 144 46.05 -10.52 -4.91
N TYR A 145 45.44 -10.52 -6.09
CA TYR A 145 45.90 -11.29 -7.24
C TYR A 145 47.30 -10.85 -7.71
N ASN A 146 47.54 -9.54 -7.81
CA ASN A 146 48.85 -9.00 -8.18
C ASN A 146 49.94 -9.35 -7.14
N ALA A 147 49.60 -9.28 -5.85
CA ALA A 147 50.50 -9.70 -4.77
C ALA A 147 50.81 -11.21 -4.82
N TYR A 148 49.80 -12.06 -5.07
CA TYR A 148 49.98 -13.49 -5.29
C TYR A 148 50.88 -13.79 -6.49
N MET A 149 50.67 -13.12 -7.63
CA MET A 149 51.50 -13.28 -8.82
C MET A 149 52.96 -12.85 -8.60
N ALA A 150 53.19 -11.77 -7.86
CA ALA A 150 54.53 -11.34 -7.47
C ALA A 150 55.22 -12.35 -6.53
N ALA A 151 54.49 -12.87 -5.53
CA ALA A 151 54.99 -13.91 -4.63
C ALA A 151 55.31 -15.23 -5.37
N LYS A 152 54.46 -15.63 -6.32
CA LYS A 152 54.68 -16.80 -7.19
C LYS A 152 55.94 -16.63 -8.05
N ALA A 153 56.11 -15.47 -8.69
CA ALA A 153 57.30 -15.18 -9.49
C ALA A 153 58.59 -15.09 -8.65
N TYR A 154 58.51 -14.70 -7.38
CA TYR A 154 59.63 -14.77 -6.44
C TYR A 154 59.95 -16.22 -6.04
N TYR A 155 58.93 -17.02 -5.69
CA TYR A 155 59.08 -18.45 -5.39
C TYR A 155 59.70 -19.22 -6.57
N GLU A 156 59.28 -18.94 -7.80
CA GLU A 156 59.86 -19.55 -9.01
C GLU A 156 61.35 -19.20 -9.18
N LYS A 157 61.76 -17.95 -8.92
CA LYS A 157 63.18 -17.55 -8.93
C LYS A 157 63.99 -18.29 -7.86
N VAL A 158 63.48 -18.39 -6.63
CA VAL A 158 64.18 -19.10 -5.53
C VAL A 158 64.26 -20.60 -5.82
N LYS A 159 63.21 -21.20 -6.38
CA LYS A 159 63.16 -22.63 -6.75
C LYS A 159 64.14 -22.99 -7.87
N LEU A 160 64.46 -22.06 -8.78
CA LEU A 160 65.45 -22.27 -9.83
C LEU A 160 66.90 -22.28 -9.31
N GLY A 161 67.13 -21.79 -8.09
CA GLY A 161 68.46 -21.78 -7.46
C GLY A 161 69.42 -20.71 -8.00
N PRO A 162 70.71 -20.77 -7.61
CA PRO A 162 71.73 -19.82 -8.06
C PRO A 162 71.94 -19.87 -9.58
N ARG A 163 72.22 -18.72 -10.18
CA ARG A 163 72.46 -18.60 -11.62
C ARG A 163 73.82 -19.21 -11.99
N PRO A 164 73.99 -19.83 -13.17
CA PRO A 164 75.29 -20.36 -13.61
C PRO A 164 76.43 -19.33 -13.64
N GLN A 165 76.11 -18.04 -13.75
CA GLN A 165 77.07 -16.94 -13.63
C GLN A 165 77.57 -16.75 -12.18
N GLU A 166 76.68 -16.87 -11.20
CA GLU A 166 76.99 -16.76 -9.76
C GLU A 166 77.78 -17.98 -9.29
N ILE A 167 77.39 -19.18 -9.75
CA ILE A 167 78.11 -20.43 -9.53
C ILE A 167 79.54 -20.30 -10.06
N ARG A 168 79.73 -19.92 -11.33
CA ARG A 168 81.08 -19.71 -11.90
C ARG A 168 81.87 -18.60 -11.21
N GLN A 169 81.23 -17.57 -10.68
CA GLN A 169 81.92 -16.53 -9.91
C GLN A 169 82.41 -17.08 -8.56
N ALA A 170 81.62 -17.92 -7.89
CA ALA A 170 82.03 -18.62 -6.67
C ALA A 170 83.12 -19.67 -6.94
N GLU A 171 83.00 -20.47 -8.00
CA GLU A 171 84.02 -21.44 -8.45
C GLU A 171 85.36 -20.75 -8.73
N ASN A 172 85.36 -19.62 -9.45
CA ASN A 172 86.56 -18.82 -9.69
C ASN A 172 87.16 -18.23 -8.39
N MET A 173 86.32 -17.81 -7.44
CA MET A 173 86.78 -17.31 -6.14
C MET A 173 87.45 -18.43 -5.34
N VAL A 174 86.82 -19.61 -5.26
CA VAL A 174 87.39 -20.81 -4.62
C VAL A 174 88.72 -21.19 -5.25
N ALA A 175 88.80 -21.25 -6.59
CA ALA A 175 90.04 -21.57 -7.29
C ALA A 175 91.18 -20.56 -7.04
N GLN A 176 90.86 -19.27 -6.89
CA GLN A 176 91.82 -18.22 -6.52
C GLN A 176 92.28 -18.37 -5.06
N THR A 177 91.36 -18.59 -4.12
CA THR A 177 91.68 -18.82 -2.71
C THR A 177 92.50 -20.08 -2.52
N GLU A 178 92.16 -21.18 -3.19
CA GLU A 178 92.90 -22.44 -3.13
C GLU A 178 94.31 -22.30 -3.73
N SER A 179 94.46 -21.55 -4.83
CA SER A 179 95.78 -21.20 -5.37
C SER A 179 96.60 -20.36 -4.38
N ALA A 180 95.99 -19.41 -3.66
CA ALA A 180 96.67 -18.62 -2.64
C ALA A 180 97.10 -19.46 -1.43
N PHE A 181 96.23 -20.37 -0.97
CA PHE A 181 96.51 -21.34 0.10
C PHE A 181 97.67 -22.27 -0.27
N GLN A 182 97.69 -22.84 -1.48
CA GLN A 182 98.78 -23.69 -1.98
C GLN A 182 100.12 -22.94 -1.99
N ASN A 183 100.15 -21.71 -2.52
CA ASN A 183 101.36 -20.87 -2.49
C ASN A 183 101.85 -20.59 -1.06
N ALA A 184 100.93 -20.34 -0.12
CA ALA A 184 101.28 -20.14 1.29
C ALA A 184 101.80 -21.44 1.95
N GLN A 185 101.22 -22.59 1.60
CA GLN A 185 101.63 -23.91 2.09
C GLN A 185 103.03 -24.28 1.60
N GLU A 186 103.33 -24.07 0.31
CA GLU A 186 104.67 -24.28 -0.24
C GLU A 186 105.71 -23.36 0.41
N ASN A 187 105.37 -22.09 0.62
CA ASN A 187 106.25 -21.11 1.23
C ASN A 187 106.56 -21.47 2.69
N LEU A 188 105.55 -21.83 3.49
CA LEU A 188 105.74 -22.34 4.85
C LEU A 188 106.62 -23.60 4.85
N SER A 189 106.34 -24.57 3.97
CA SER A 189 107.11 -25.82 3.87
C SER A 189 108.60 -25.56 3.56
N ARG A 190 108.86 -24.61 2.65
CA ARG A 190 110.22 -24.19 2.26
C ARG A 190 110.96 -23.50 3.42
N VAL A 191 110.28 -22.60 4.14
CA VAL A 191 110.87 -21.87 5.27
C VAL A 191 111.06 -22.79 6.49
N GLU A 192 110.19 -23.79 6.71
CA GLU A 192 110.39 -24.81 7.74
C GLU A 192 111.62 -25.69 7.46
N PHE A 193 111.86 -26.06 6.19
CA PHE A 193 113.07 -26.79 5.80
C PHE A 193 114.33 -25.95 6.06
N LEU A 194 114.36 -24.70 5.56
CA LEU A 194 115.49 -23.80 5.76
C LEU A 194 115.75 -23.47 7.25
N LEU A 195 114.72 -23.48 8.10
CA LEU A 195 114.88 -23.27 9.55
C LEU A 195 115.60 -24.47 10.20
N LYS A 196 115.32 -25.70 9.73
CA LYS A 196 116.01 -26.93 10.21
C LYS A 196 117.48 -26.97 9.78
N GLU A 197 117.81 -26.38 8.63
CA GLU A 197 119.19 -26.18 8.16
C GLU A 197 119.87 -24.96 8.81
N GLY A 198 119.16 -24.16 9.61
CA GLY A 198 119.69 -22.94 10.24
C GLY A 198 119.88 -21.75 9.28
N ALA A 199 119.38 -21.84 8.05
CA ALA A 199 119.55 -20.85 7.00
C ALA A 199 118.61 -19.63 7.10
N VAL A 200 117.60 -19.67 8.00
CA VAL A 200 116.66 -18.56 8.25
C VAL A 200 116.40 -18.36 9.74
N ALA A 201 116.10 -17.12 10.14
CA ALA A 201 115.76 -16.79 11.52
C ALA A 201 114.33 -17.23 11.89
N LYS A 202 114.13 -17.72 13.13
CA LYS A 202 112.83 -18.17 13.64
C LYS A 202 111.70 -17.16 13.43
N GLN A 203 111.96 -15.86 13.64
CA GLN A 203 110.99 -14.79 13.41
C GLN A 203 110.37 -14.82 11.99
N LYS A 204 111.15 -15.21 10.97
CA LYS A 204 110.65 -15.32 9.60
C LYS A 204 109.80 -16.57 9.38
N TYR A 205 110.09 -17.66 10.07
CA TYR A 205 109.19 -18.83 10.11
C TYR A 205 107.87 -18.48 10.79
N ASP A 206 107.90 -17.83 11.96
CA ASP A 206 106.68 -17.43 12.68
C ASP A 206 105.82 -16.44 11.85
N GLU A 207 106.45 -15.53 11.10
CA GLU A 207 105.79 -14.62 10.14
C GLU A 207 105.09 -15.39 8.99
N ILE A 208 105.82 -16.26 8.27
CA ILE A 208 105.26 -17.02 7.14
C ILE A 208 104.23 -18.05 7.60
N LYS A 209 104.39 -18.62 8.79
CA LYS A 209 103.37 -19.47 9.41
C LYS A 209 102.09 -18.69 9.68
N THR A 210 102.19 -17.47 10.22
CA THR A 210 101.03 -16.59 10.42
C THR A 210 100.33 -16.27 9.10
N ALA A 211 101.08 -16.04 8.01
CA ALA A 211 100.52 -15.84 6.68
C ALA A 211 99.82 -17.09 6.12
N TYR A 212 100.34 -18.29 6.37
CA TYR A 212 99.68 -19.55 6.00
C TYR A 212 98.42 -19.82 6.82
N ASP A 213 98.47 -19.65 8.15
CA ASP A 213 97.31 -19.83 9.02
C ASP A 213 96.19 -18.81 8.68
N ALA A 214 96.55 -17.62 8.18
CA ALA A 214 95.60 -16.63 7.65
C ALA A 214 95.07 -16.96 6.24
N ALA A 215 95.81 -17.71 5.42
CA ALA A 215 95.34 -18.19 4.11
C ALA A 215 94.50 -19.48 4.20
N LYS A 216 94.37 -20.05 5.41
CA LYS A 216 93.66 -21.30 5.72
C LYS A 216 92.27 -21.07 6.35
N ALA A 217 92.00 -19.85 6.81
CA ALA A 217 90.82 -19.47 7.60
C ALA A 217 89.62 -19.04 6.72
#